data_AF-A0A5Q4GQP1-F1
#
_entry.id   AF-A0A5Q4GQP1-F1
#
_cell.length_a   1.000
_cell.length_b   1.000
_cell.length_c   1.000
_cell.angle_alpha   90.00
_cell.angle_beta   90.00
_cell.angle_gamma   90.00
#
_symmetry.space_group_name_H-M   'P 1'
#
loop_
_entity.id
_entity.type
_entity.pdbx_description
1 polymer ?
#
loop_
_entity_poly.entity_id
_entity_poly.type
_entity_poly.pdbx_seq_one_letter_code
_entity_poly.pdbx_strand_id
1 'polypeptide(L)'
;MSQLDQQVLRTDVTGMPMEWIGYQDAVRMIVLGQVSYALGRVLYELRGGINSLTGRQTVIPVNAILATQGAHPNAHQFHHRYTPPLSNRALFRRDENVCLYCGNQFHHSDLSRDHVKPLARGGEDSWVNVVTACKRCNNHKGSRTPEQAGMQLLAIPFTPTHAEYVYLQGRRILADQMEFLLAHFPRHSVLRQRLSRSLPDA
;
A
#
# COMPACT_ATOMS: atom_id res chain seq x y z
N MET A 1 -18.79 -1.29 -20.86
CA MET A 1 -17.60 -0.42 -20.84
C MET A 1 -16.60 -1.05 -19.88
N SER A 2 -15.39 -1.39 -20.33
CA SER A 2 -14.35 -1.86 -19.40
C SER A 2 -13.94 -0.70 -18.50
N GLN A 3 -14.08 -0.88 -17.19
CA GLN A 3 -13.73 0.12 -16.20
C GLN A 3 -12.20 0.16 -16.11
N LEU A 4 -11.57 1.27 -16.50
CA LEU A 4 -10.11 1.46 -16.50
C LEU A 4 -9.57 1.89 -15.11
N ASP A 5 -10.17 1.35 -14.05
CA ASP A 5 -9.96 1.79 -12.66
C ASP A 5 -9.02 0.88 -11.85
N GLN A 6 -8.81 -0.36 -12.31
CA GLN A 6 -7.84 -1.29 -11.74
C GLN A 6 -6.39 -0.77 -11.85
N GLN A 7 -5.71 -0.66 -10.72
CA GLN A 7 -4.35 -0.15 -10.69
C GLN A 7 -3.35 -1.23 -11.12
N VAL A 8 -2.29 -0.79 -11.79
CA VAL A 8 -1.12 -1.61 -12.16
C VAL A 8 -0.07 -1.44 -11.06
N LEU A 9 0.53 -2.54 -10.63
CA LEU A 9 1.68 -2.49 -9.72
C LEU A 9 2.94 -2.21 -10.53
N ARG A 10 3.59 -1.08 -10.27
CA ARG A 10 4.88 -0.76 -10.87
C ARG A 10 6.00 -1.29 -9.98
N THR A 11 7.00 -1.88 -10.62
CA THR A 11 8.21 -2.40 -9.98
C THR A 11 9.45 -1.87 -10.67
N ASP A 12 10.60 -1.96 -10.00
CA ASP A 12 11.88 -1.78 -10.66
C ASP A 12 12.27 -3.05 -11.44
N VAL A 13 13.40 -2.99 -12.16
CA VAL A 13 13.88 -4.14 -12.93
C VAL A 13 14.25 -5.36 -12.08
N THR A 14 14.53 -5.19 -10.80
CA THR A 14 14.87 -6.27 -9.86
C THR A 14 13.62 -6.94 -9.27
N GLY A 15 12.45 -6.34 -9.48
CA GLY A 15 11.17 -6.80 -8.94
C GLY A 15 10.74 -6.07 -7.67
N MET A 16 11.49 -5.08 -7.17
CA MET A 16 11.07 -4.34 -5.98
C MET A 16 9.78 -3.54 -6.26
N PRO A 17 8.70 -3.73 -5.49
CA PRO A 17 7.48 -2.94 -5.62
C PRO A 17 7.79 -1.45 -5.39
N MET A 18 7.27 -0.58 -6.26
CA MET A 18 7.50 0.86 -6.18
C MET A 18 6.22 1.63 -5.85
N GLU A 19 5.19 1.47 -6.67
CA GLU A 19 3.96 2.28 -6.57
C GLU A 19 2.79 1.66 -7.35
N TRP A 20 1.61 2.24 -7.15
CA TRP A 20 0.41 1.91 -7.94
C TRP A 20 0.18 2.97 -9.00
N ILE A 21 0.16 2.58 -10.26
CA ILE A 21 -0.06 3.49 -11.38
C ILE A 21 -1.41 3.22 -12.06
N GLY A 22 -1.97 4.27 -12.67
CA GLY A 22 -3.17 4.17 -13.50
C GLY A 22 -2.84 3.65 -14.90
N TYR A 23 -3.89 3.37 -15.68
CA TYR A 23 -3.72 2.87 -17.04
C TYR A 23 -2.97 3.88 -17.95
N GLN A 24 -3.14 5.20 -17.76
CA GLN A 24 -2.48 6.21 -18.59
C GLN A 24 -0.95 6.14 -18.45
N ASP A 25 -0.46 6.06 -17.21
CA ASP A 25 0.98 5.98 -16.94
C ASP A 25 1.55 4.64 -17.38
N ALA A 26 0.82 3.54 -17.17
CA ALA A 26 1.21 2.23 -17.65
C ALA A 26 1.37 2.21 -19.18
N VAL A 27 0.39 2.74 -19.92
CA VAL A 27 0.45 2.84 -21.39
C VAL A 27 1.58 3.75 -21.84
N ARG A 28 1.77 4.90 -21.19
CA ARG A 28 2.89 5.81 -21.48
C ARG A 28 4.21 5.07 -21.36
N MET A 29 4.45 4.34 -20.27
CA MET A 29 5.69 3.60 -20.04
C MET A 29 5.90 2.49 -21.09
N ILE A 30 4.85 1.76 -21.47
CA ILE A 30 4.91 0.74 -22.52
C ILE A 30 5.31 1.37 -23.86
N VAL A 31 4.63 2.44 -24.26
CA VAL A 31 4.87 3.11 -25.55
C VAL A 31 6.24 3.77 -25.62
N LEU A 32 6.73 4.32 -24.50
CA LEU A 32 8.07 4.90 -24.40
C LEU A 32 9.18 3.84 -24.31
N GLY A 33 8.87 2.54 -24.37
CA GLY A 33 9.86 1.48 -24.27
C GLY A 33 10.52 1.38 -22.90
N GLN A 34 9.86 1.85 -21.85
CA GLN A 34 10.39 1.89 -20.48
C GLN A 34 10.08 0.63 -19.68
N VAL A 35 9.29 -0.30 -20.21
CA VAL A 35 8.96 -1.57 -19.54
C VAL A 35 9.98 -2.64 -19.95
N SER A 36 10.68 -3.21 -18.95
CA SER A 36 11.62 -4.32 -19.17
C SER A 36 10.91 -5.66 -19.31
N TYR A 37 9.94 -5.92 -18.44
CA TYR A 37 9.12 -7.12 -18.46
C TYR A 37 7.78 -6.86 -17.76
N ALA A 38 6.81 -7.72 -18.05
CA ALA A 38 5.46 -7.65 -17.53
C ALA A 38 5.09 -8.99 -16.86
N LEU A 39 4.36 -8.94 -15.74
CA LEU A 39 3.92 -10.11 -14.98
C LEU A 39 2.42 -10.04 -14.68
N GLY A 40 1.85 -11.19 -14.34
CA GLY A 40 0.42 -11.30 -14.02
C GLY A 40 -0.49 -11.17 -15.24
N ARG A 41 -1.79 -11.16 -14.98
CA ARG A 41 -2.82 -11.13 -16.03
C ARG A 41 -2.83 -9.82 -16.81
N VAL A 42 -3.35 -9.85 -18.02
CA VAL A 42 -3.71 -8.61 -18.75
C VAL A 42 -4.95 -8.00 -18.08
N LEU A 43 -4.83 -6.74 -17.64
CA LEU A 43 -5.92 -5.95 -17.08
C LEU A 43 -6.73 -5.27 -18.18
N TYR A 44 -6.03 -4.71 -19.15
CA TYR A 44 -6.60 -3.90 -20.22
C TYR A 44 -5.96 -4.24 -21.54
N GLU A 45 -6.75 -4.17 -22.60
CA GLU A 45 -6.25 -4.02 -23.96
C GLU A 45 -6.70 -2.67 -24.48
N LEU A 46 -5.78 -1.70 -24.52
CA LEU A 46 -6.08 -0.40 -25.09
C LEU A 46 -5.91 -0.45 -26.60
N ARG A 47 -6.90 0.08 -27.30
CA ARG A 47 -6.93 0.13 -28.76
C ARG A 47 -6.78 1.58 -29.20
N GLY A 48 -5.71 1.85 -29.93
CA GLY A 48 -5.41 3.16 -30.51
C GLY A 48 -5.99 3.31 -31.91
N GLY A 49 -5.41 4.24 -32.67
CA GLY A 49 -5.77 4.48 -34.07
C GLY A 49 -5.45 3.30 -34.99
N ILE A 50 -6.09 3.32 -36.16
CA ILE A 50 -5.82 2.41 -37.26
C ILE A 50 -4.90 3.13 -38.24
N ASN A 51 -3.76 2.52 -38.54
CA ASN A 51 -2.85 3.06 -39.55
C ASN A 51 -3.53 2.97 -40.93
N SER A 52 -3.69 4.11 -41.61
CA SER A 52 -4.44 4.20 -42.87
C SER A 52 -3.82 3.42 -44.03
N LEU A 53 -2.49 3.26 -44.04
CA LEU A 53 -1.77 2.56 -45.10
C LEU A 53 -1.78 1.04 -44.92
N THR A 54 -1.63 0.57 -43.68
CA THR A 54 -1.49 -0.85 -43.37
C THR A 54 -2.77 -1.50 -42.88
N GLY A 55 -3.79 -0.71 -42.53
CA GLY A 55 -5.03 -1.18 -41.91
C GLY A 55 -4.85 -1.75 -40.49
N ARG A 56 -3.64 -1.72 -39.93
CA ARG A 56 -3.35 -2.30 -38.60
C ARG A 56 -3.77 -1.33 -37.50
N GLN A 57 -4.49 -1.83 -36.51
CA GLN A 57 -4.82 -1.08 -35.30
C GLN A 57 -3.70 -1.22 -34.27
N THR A 58 -3.36 -0.13 -33.60
CA THR A 58 -2.52 -0.19 -32.40
C THR A 58 -3.28 -0.88 -31.28
N VAL A 59 -2.71 -1.94 -30.71
CA VAL A 59 -3.24 -2.64 -29.53
C VAL A 59 -2.14 -2.72 -28.48
N ILE A 60 -2.44 -2.25 -27.27
CA ILE A 60 -1.51 -2.18 -26.16
C ILE A 60 -2.08 -2.99 -24.99
N PRO A 61 -1.58 -4.23 -24.76
CA PRO A 61 -1.93 -4.98 -23.56
C PRO A 61 -1.24 -4.35 -22.35
N VAL A 62 -1.97 -4.22 -21.24
CA VAL A 62 -1.46 -3.73 -19.97
C VAL A 62 -1.63 -4.82 -18.93
N ASN A 63 -0.50 -5.38 -18.46
CA ASN A 63 -0.48 -6.41 -17.43
C ASN A 63 -0.65 -5.83 -16.02
N ALA A 64 -1.01 -6.70 -15.08
CA ALA A 64 -1.24 -6.35 -13.68
C ALA A 64 0.01 -5.81 -12.98
N ILE A 65 1.20 -6.22 -13.43
CA ILE A 65 2.49 -5.82 -12.88
C ILE A 65 3.42 -5.45 -14.04
N LEU A 66 4.06 -4.28 -13.96
CA LEU A 66 5.03 -3.80 -14.94
C LEU A 66 6.36 -3.47 -14.26
N ALA A 67 7.46 -4.06 -14.74
CA ALA A 67 8.81 -3.73 -14.31
C ALA A 67 9.42 -2.71 -15.26
N THR A 68 9.88 -1.58 -14.71
CA THR A 68 10.32 -0.42 -15.52
C THR A 68 11.79 -0.13 -15.38
N GLN A 69 12.42 0.29 -16.49
CA GLN A 69 13.78 0.83 -16.51
C GLN A 69 13.78 2.27 -16.00
N GLY A 70 14.88 2.64 -15.35
CA GLY A 70 15.07 3.95 -14.75
C GLY A 70 15.06 3.86 -13.23
N ALA A 71 16.03 4.53 -12.60
CA ALA A 71 16.01 4.72 -11.16
C ALA A 71 14.74 5.50 -10.81
N HIS A 72 13.97 5.01 -9.84
CA HIS A 72 13.00 5.87 -9.17
C HIS A 72 13.75 7.14 -8.73
N PRO A 73 13.20 8.35 -8.87
CA PRO A 73 13.82 9.57 -8.34
C PRO A 73 14.23 9.41 -6.87
N ASN A 74 13.50 8.54 -6.17
CA ASN A 74 13.79 8.16 -4.81
C ASN A 74 14.35 6.73 -4.66
N ALA A 75 15.27 6.28 -5.52
CA ALA A 75 15.90 4.96 -5.37
C ALA A 75 16.57 4.79 -3.98
N HIS A 76 17.01 5.90 -3.37
CA HIS A 76 17.51 5.95 -2.00
C HIS A 76 16.47 5.52 -0.94
N GLN A 77 15.17 5.60 -1.24
CA GLN A 77 14.06 5.18 -0.38
C GLN A 77 13.83 3.67 -0.39
N PHE A 78 14.58 2.90 -1.18
CA PHE A 78 14.51 1.43 -1.14
C PHE A 78 15.61 0.81 -0.26
N HIS A 79 16.46 1.65 0.38
CA HIS A 79 17.44 1.18 1.37
C HIS A 79 16.78 0.78 2.69
N HIS A 80 17.41 -0.13 3.43
CA HIS A 80 17.01 -0.60 4.77
C HIS A 80 16.74 0.50 5.82
N ARG A 81 17.20 1.74 5.59
CA ARG A 81 16.98 2.88 6.51
C ARG A 81 15.78 3.75 6.13
N TYR A 82 15.09 3.44 5.04
CA TYR A 82 13.91 4.20 4.64
C TYR A 82 12.74 3.96 5.59
N THR A 83 12.18 5.05 6.09
CA THR A 83 10.90 5.04 6.81
C THR A 83 9.82 5.55 5.87
N PRO A 84 8.80 4.74 5.52
CA PRO A 84 7.73 5.19 4.65
C PRO A 84 6.97 6.37 5.24
N PRO A 85 6.41 7.27 4.39
CA PRO A 85 5.68 8.42 4.88
C PRO A 85 4.40 7.99 5.61
N LEU A 86 4.12 8.66 6.74
CA LEU A 86 2.99 8.35 7.59
C LEU A 86 1.71 9.07 7.12
N SER A 87 0.76 8.32 6.58
CA SER A 87 -0.57 8.83 6.21
C SER A 87 -1.68 8.10 6.95
N ASN A 88 -2.80 8.79 7.23
CA ASN A 88 -3.93 8.17 7.95
C ASN A 88 -4.50 6.98 7.20
N ARG A 89 -4.58 7.06 5.88
CA ARG A 89 -5.04 5.94 5.04
C ARG A 89 -4.17 4.70 5.22
N ALA A 90 -2.85 4.87 5.25
CA ALA A 90 -1.93 3.75 5.45
C ALA A 90 -1.96 3.24 6.90
N LEU A 91 -2.00 4.15 7.88
CA LEU A 91 -2.09 3.82 9.30
C LEU A 91 -3.35 3.01 9.62
N PHE A 92 -4.50 3.48 9.16
CA PHE A 92 -5.77 2.81 9.42
C PHE A 92 -5.81 1.45 8.76
N ARG A 93 -5.25 1.30 7.56
CA ARG A 93 -5.11 -0.01 6.90
C ARG A 93 -4.10 -0.93 7.59
N ARG A 94 -2.99 -0.40 8.12
CA ARG A 94 -2.02 -1.17 8.92
C ARG A 94 -2.71 -1.82 10.10
N ASP A 95 -3.65 -1.11 10.70
CA ASP A 95 -4.42 -1.56 11.86
C ASP A 95 -5.80 -2.13 11.47
N GLU A 96 -6.02 -2.48 10.18
CA GLU A 96 -7.27 -3.11 9.68
C GLU A 96 -8.56 -2.32 9.94
N ASN A 97 -8.45 -1.01 10.09
CA ASN A 97 -9.50 -0.08 10.52
C ASN A 97 -10.08 -0.42 11.89
N VAL A 98 -9.29 -1.10 12.72
CA VAL A 98 -9.63 -1.45 14.11
C VAL A 98 -9.05 -0.40 15.05
N CYS A 99 -9.84 0.03 16.03
CA CYS A 99 -9.33 0.85 17.11
C CYS A 99 -8.44 0.02 18.03
N LEU A 100 -7.16 0.37 18.17
CA LEU A 100 -6.19 -0.36 18.99
C LEU A 100 -6.40 -0.23 20.51
N TYR A 101 -7.50 0.38 20.93
CA TYR A 101 -7.91 0.45 22.33
C TYR A 101 -9.15 -0.39 22.63
N CYS A 102 -10.23 -0.24 21.85
CA CYS A 102 -11.47 -0.99 22.10
C CYS A 102 -11.66 -2.23 21.23
N GLY A 103 -10.83 -2.44 20.20
CA GLY A 103 -10.88 -3.63 19.33
C GLY A 103 -12.02 -3.64 18.31
N ASN A 104 -12.89 -2.63 18.32
CA ASN A 104 -13.96 -2.51 17.34
C ASN A 104 -13.43 -2.00 15.99
N GLN A 105 -14.05 -2.45 14.91
CA GLN A 105 -13.80 -1.98 13.55
C GLN A 105 -14.67 -0.77 13.23
N PHE A 106 -14.13 0.19 12.48
CA PHE A 106 -14.81 1.45 12.15
C PHE A 106 -14.63 1.82 10.68
N HIS A 107 -15.52 2.69 10.17
CA HIS A 107 -15.27 3.39 8.91
C HIS A 107 -14.12 4.39 9.06
N HIS A 108 -13.42 4.64 7.95
CA HIS A 108 -12.29 5.57 7.91
C HIS A 108 -12.65 6.97 8.45
N SER A 109 -13.88 7.44 8.25
CA SER A 109 -14.38 8.74 8.75
C SER A 109 -14.47 8.85 10.27
N ASP A 110 -14.48 7.71 10.98
CA ASP A 110 -14.65 7.62 12.43
C ASP A 110 -13.37 7.25 13.17
N LEU A 111 -12.31 7.06 12.39
CA LEU A 111 -10.97 6.80 12.88
C LEU A 111 -10.16 8.09 12.93
N SER A 112 -9.23 8.09 13.87
CA SER A 112 -8.26 9.16 14.09
C SER A 112 -6.90 8.54 14.36
N ARG A 113 -5.85 9.28 14.02
CA ARG A 113 -4.49 8.97 14.45
C ARG A 113 -4.35 9.41 15.90
N ASP A 114 -3.93 8.50 16.77
CA ASP A 114 -3.55 8.82 18.15
C ASP A 114 -2.08 8.50 18.40
N HIS A 115 -1.40 9.37 19.15
CA HIS A 115 -0.02 9.18 19.56
C HIS A 115 0.01 8.46 20.92
N VAL A 116 0.56 7.25 20.97
CA VAL A 116 0.68 6.42 22.18
C VAL A 116 1.33 7.24 23.30
N LYS A 117 2.51 7.80 23.05
CA LYS A 117 3.07 8.92 23.83
C LYS A 117 2.55 10.22 23.21
N PRO A 118 1.73 11.03 23.91
CA PRO A 118 1.21 12.28 23.37
C PRO A 118 2.32 13.25 22.97
N LEU A 119 2.11 14.03 21.90
CA LEU A 119 3.04 15.08 21.45
C LEU A 119 3.38 16.07 22.58
N ALA A 120 2.37 16.48 23.36
CA ALA A 120 2.53 17.37 24.50
C ALA A 120 3.45 16.81 25.61
N ARG A 121 3.78 15.52 25.57
CA ARG A 121 4.71 14.85 26.49
C ARG A 121 6.01 14.43 25.81
N GLY A 122 6.32 15.00 24.65
CA GLY A 122 7.51 14.67 23.86
C GLY A 122 7.40 13.33 23.14
N GLY A 123 6.20 12.94 22.70
CA GLY A 123 6.03 11.90 21.70
C GLY A 123 6.33 12.40 20.30
N GLU A 124 6.66 11.49 19.38
CA GLU A 124 6.99 11.80 17.99
C GLU A 124 5.85 11.37 17.05
N ASP A 125 5.70 12.06 15.91
CA ASP A 125 4.79 11.62 14.84
C ASP A 125 5.47 10.56 13.97
N SER A 126 5.67 9.37 14.55
CA SER A 126 6.37 8.24 13.91
C SER A 126 5.52 6.97 13.97
N TRP A 127 5.74 6.06 13.01
CA TRP A 127 4.97 4.80 12.91
C TRP A 127 4.92 3.98 14.20
N VAL A 128 6.01 3.97 14.97
CA VAL A 128 6.15 3.26 16.24
C VAL A 128 5.51 3.97 17.43
N ASN A 129 5.03 5.20 17.25
CA ASN A 129 4.32 5.95 18.29
C ASN A 129 2.86 6.25 17.92
N VAL A 130 2.40 5.91 16.70
CA VAL A 130 1.03 6.19 16.28
C VAL A 130 0.21 4.93 16.06
N VAL A 131 -1.07 5.02 16.41
CA VAL A 131 -2.06 3.94 16.28
C VAL A 131 -3.39 4.47 15.78
N THR A 132 -4.19 3.57 15.23
CA THR A 132 -5.57 3.82 14.85
C THR A 132 -6.46 3.83 16.09
N ALA A 133 -7.19 4.92 16.31
CA ALA A 133 -8.12 5.07 17.42
C ALA A 133 -9.47 5.62 16.95
N CYS A 134 -10.58 5.08 17.45
CA CYS A 134 -11.88 5.71 17.24
C CYS A 134 -11.94 7.04 18.01
N LYS A 135 -12.78 7.98 17.55
CA LYS A 135 -12.95 9.30 18.17
C LYS A 135 -13.20 9.23 19.69
N ARG A 136 -14.04 8.28 20.13
CA ARG A 136 -14.36 8.07 21.56
C ARG A 136 -13.13 7.70 22.38
N CYS A 137 -12.39 6.68 21.97
CA CYS A 137 -11.20 6.22 22.69
C CYS A 137 -10.08 7.26 22.65
N ASN A 138 -9.87 7.91 21.51
CA ASN A 138 -8.88 8.98 21.38
C ASN A 138 -9.20 10.15 22.33
N ASN A 139 -10.45 10.63 22.34
CA ASN A 139 -10.89 11.68 23.26
C ASN A 139 -10.77 11.26 24.73
N HIS A 140 -11.09 9.99 25.04
CA HIS A 140 -10.94 9.48 26.40
C HIS A 140 -9.47 9.47 26.83
N LYS A 141 -8.54 9.02 25.98
CA LYS A 141 -7.10 9.06 26.28
C LYS A 141 -6.60 10.50 26.48
N GLY A 142 -6.90 11.37 25.51
CA GLY A 142 -6.44 12.76 25.50
C GLY A 142 -4.92 12.87 25.60
N SER A 143 -4.42 13.85 26.35
CA SER A 143 -2.99 14.10 26.55
C SER A 143 -2.30 13.16 27.56
N ARG A 144 -2.85 11.96 27.76
CA ARG A 144 -2.30 10.91 28.64
C ARG A 144 -1.71 9.76 27.84
N THR A 145 -0.79 9.01 28.42
CA THR A 145 -0.41 7.69 27.87
C THR A 145 -1.54 6.68 28.08
N PRO A 146 -1.60 5.55 27.35
CA PRO A 146 -2.62 4.53 27.58
C PRO A 146 -2.68 4.09 29.05
N GLU A 147 -1.54 3.89 29.69
CA GLU A 147 -1.44 3.47 31.10
C GLU A 147 -2.08 4.50 32.04
N GLN A 148 -1.81 5.78 31.80
CA GLN A 148 -2.39 6.90 32.57
C GLN A 148 -3.90 7.07 32.33
N ALA A 149 -4.39 6.63 31.17
CA ALA A 149 -5.81 6.63 30.85
C ALA A 149 -6.52 5.35 31.33
N GLY A 150 -5.80 4.37 31.89
CA GLY A 150 -6.37 3.06 32.21
C GLY A 150 -6.78 2.25 30.97
N MET A 151 -6.11 2.49 29.85
CA MET A 151 -6.38 1.87 28.55
C MET A 151 -5.25 0.92 28.18
N GLN A 152 -5.59 -0.28 27.74
CA GLN A 152 -4.62 -1.23 27.20
C GLN A 152 -4.52 -1.08 25.68
N LEU A 153 -3.30 -1.14 25.16
CA LEU A 153 -3.04 -1.18 23.73
C LEU A 153 -3.11 -2.63 23.23
N LEU A 154 -3.90 -2.89 22.19
CA LEU A 154 -4.15 -4.24 21.67
C LEU A 154 -2.99 -4.82 20.84
N ALA A 155 -2.14 -3.97 20.28
CA ALA A 155 -0.98 -4.38 19.50
C ALA A 155 0.11 -3.32 19.55
N ILE A 156 1.38 -3.76 19.44
CA ILE A 156 2.52 -2.85 19.40
C ILE A 156 2.60 -2.21 18.00
N PRO A 157 2.62 -0.87 17.89
CA PRO A 157 2.80 -0.19 16.61
C PRO A 157 4.18 -0.49 16.01
N PHE A 158 4.22 -0.67 14.69
CA PHE A 158 5.44 -0.98 13.95
C PHE A 158 5.54 -0.12 12.69
N THR A 159 6.77 0.02 12.18
CA THR A 159 7.08 0.66 10.90
C THR A 159 6.98 -0.37 9.77
N PRO A 160 6.10 -0.19 8.78
CA PRO A 160 6.06 -1.05 7.60
C PRO A 160 7.35 -0.94 6.79
N THR A 161 7.77 -2.03 6.16
CA THR A 161 8.76 -2.02 5.07
C THR A 161 8.19 -1.33 3.84
N HIS A 162 9.05 -1.08 2.85
CA HIS A 162 8.61 -0.46 1.59
C HIS A 162 7.52 -1.27 0.87
N ALA A 163 7.73 -2.59 0.70
CA ALA A 163 6.75 -3.45 0.04
C ALA A 163 5.41 -3.50 0.81
N GLU A 164 5.46 -3.57 2.14
CA GLU A 164 4.26 -3.48 2.99
C GLU A 164 3.57 -2.13 2.85
N TYR A 165 4.33 -1.03 2.77
CA TYR A 165 3.77 0.29 2.56
C TYR A 165 3.06 0.40 1.21
N VAL A 166 3.64 -0.12 0.13
CA VAL A 166 3.00 -0.19 -1.20
C VAL A 166 1.69 -0.96 -1.10
N TYR A 167 1.67 -2.11 -0.43
CA TYR A 167 0.43 -2.84 -0.13
C TYR A 167 -0.62 -1.96 0.58
N LEU A 168 -0.23 -1.23 1.64
CA LEU A 168 -1.15 -0.35 2.37
C LEU A 168 -1.76 0.75 1.50
N GLN A 169 -1.08 1.16 0.42
CA GLN A 169 -1.61 2.13 -0.56
C GLN A 169 -2.59 1.54 -1.58
N GLY A 170 -2.59 0.22 -1.79
CA GLY A 170 -3.33 -0.43 -2.89
C GLY A 170 -4.84 -0.49 -2.65
N ARG A 171 -5.66 0.08 -3.53
CA ARG A 171 -7.12 0.15 -3.32
C ARG A 171 -7.80 -1.22 -3.44
N ARG A 172 -7.65 -1.82 -4.62
CA ARG A 172 -8.18 -3.13 -5.00
C ARG A 172 -7.01 -3.93 -5.54
N ILE A 173 -6.48 -4.81 -4.69
CA ILE A 173 -5.28 -5.61 -5.01
C ILE A 173 -5.77 -6.94 -5.56
N LEU A 174 -5.33 -7.29 -6.76
CA LEU A 174 -5.67 -8.57 -7.40
C LEU A 174 -4.84 -9.71 -6.80
N ALA A 175 -5.27 -10.96 -7.04
CA ALA A 175 -4.62 -12.13 -6.48
C ALA A 175 -3.14 -12.27 -6.91
N ASP A 176 -2.85 -12.07 -8.19
CA ASP A 176 -1.48 -12.09 -8.74
C ASP A 176 -0.61 -10.95 -8.21
N GLN A 177 -1.18 -9.75 -8.07
CA GLN A 177 -0.52 -8.61 -7.43
C GLN A 177 -0.24 -8.88 -5.94
N MET A 178 -1.19 -9.54 -5.24
CA MET A 178 -1.04 -9.89 -3.83
C MET A 178 0.05 -10.94 -3.64
N GLU A 179 0.03 -11.99 -4.45
CA GLU A 179 1.06 -13.04 -4.45
C GLU A 179 2.45 -12.43 -4.64
N PHE A 180 2.59 -11.54 -5.63
CA PHE A 180 3.82 -10.80 -5.86
C PHE A 180 4.25 -9.98 -4.65
N LEU A 181 3.35 -9.21 -4.03
CA LEU A 181 3.66 -8.40 -2.85
C LEU A 181 4.07 -9.27 -1.65
N LEU A 182 3.36 -10.38 -1.38
CA LEU A 182 3.67 -11.29 -0.28
C LEU A 182 5.06 -11.93 -0.41
N ALA A 183 5.53 -12.18 -1.63
CA ALA A 183 6.89 -12.65 -1.85
C ALA A 183 7.96 -11.65 -1.35
N HIS A 184 7.64 -10.36 -1.32
CA HIS A 184 8.52 -9.28 -0.87
C HIS A 184 8.37 -8.92 0.62
N PHE A 185 7.39 -9.50 1.32
CA PHE A 185 7.21 -9.23 2.75
C PHE A 185 8.18 -10.10 3.58
N PRO A 186 8.85 -9.54 4.60
CA PRO A 186 9.67 -10.34 5.52
C PRO A 186 8.88 -11.50 6.11
N ARG A 187 9.51 -12.66 6.33
CA ARG A 187 8.83 -13.85 6.90
C ARG A 187 8.24 -13.59 8.30
N HIS A 188 8.85 -12.68 9.06
CA HIS A 188 8.41 -12.26 10.39
C HIS A 188 7.46 -11.04 10.36
N SER A 189 7.02 -10.59 9.18
CA SER A 189 6.09 -9.48 9.04
C SER A 189 4.76 -9.77 9.73
N VAL A 190 4.31 -8.80 10.55
CA VAL A 190 2.98 -8.84 11.18
C VAL A 190 1.88 -8.80 10.11
N LEU A 191 2.04 -7.98 9.06
CA LEU A 191 1.08 -7.88 7.96
C LEU A 191 1.00 -9.18 7.16
N ARG A 192 2.14 -9.83 6.90
CA ARG A 192 2.18 -11.14 6.25
C ARG A 192 1.39 -12.17 7.05
N GLN A 193 1.64 -12.25 8.36
CA GLN A 193 0.94 -13.19 9.24
C GLN A 193 -0.57 -12.96 9.27
N ARG A 194 -1.01 -11.70 9.28
CA ARG A 194 -2.44 -11.35 9.22
C ARG A 194 -3.07 -11.73 7.87
N LEU A 195 -2.40 -11.39 6.76
CA LEU A 195 -2.87 -11.74 5.42
C LEU A 195 -2.96 -13.24 5.19
N SER A 196 -1.99 -14.02 5.67
CA SER A 196 -2.00 -15.48 5.56
C SER A 196 -3.14 -16.15 6.34
N ARG A 197 -3.69 -15.51 7.38
CA ARG A 197 -4.86 -16.04 8.11
C ARG A 197 -6.18 -15.76 7.39
N SER A 198 -6.20 -14.78 6.50
CA SER A 198 -7.40 -14.29 5.82
C SER A 198 -7.56 -14.86 4.41
N LEU A 199 -6.52 -15.49 3.86
CA LEU A 199 -6.59 -16.22 2.60
C LEU A 199 -7.07 -17.65 2.90
N PRO A 200 -8.18 -18.14 2.32
CA PRO A 200 -8.54 -19.54 2.43
C PRO A 200 -7.43 -20.40 1.81
N ASP A 201 -7.14 -21.54 2.44
CA ASP A 201 -6.26 -22.56 1.85
C ASP A 201 -6.77 -22.88 0.43
N ALA A 202 -5.87 -22.81 -0.54
CA ALA A 202 -6.15 -23.08 -1.96
C ALA A 202 -6.54 -24.54 -2.20
#